data_AF-A0A8T5CXT8-F1
#
_entry.id   AF-A0A8T5CXT8-F1
#
_cell.length_a   1.000
_cell.length_b   1.000
_cell.length_c   1.000
_cell.angle_alpha   90.00
_cell.angle_beta   90.00
_cell.angle_gamma   90.00
#
_symmetry.space_group_name_H-M   'P 1'
#
loop_
_entity.id
_entity.type
_entity.pdbx_description
1 polymer ?
#
loop_
_entity_poly.entity_id
_entity_poly.type
_entity_poly.pdbx_seq_one_letter_code
_entity_poly.pdbx_strand_id
1 'polypeptide(L)'
;MEYDRKVRESLTDFVELEGAVAQGDSEEWYFGRPEFDANMIYGKFGKVYADEPLTYDDEIGDFVEGDEPNKEADYSLFAIDLENNLVIFSSTYRVRHRNFTKYLKKGYDSFTGGDASIHLELVRNKEGVETVIQNYPVHKIHAELVPSNPSPDEEWEELDESLREMLADKLGITAEQYNDGGLDFSESFLSQVASMSQSKYGESWEITYSDDDGEFKVISSDDDPASKVIDEEPTTTGGLKAHIEGILSYGLTFLDSVPHKASSASCF
;
A
#
# COMPACT_ATOMS: atom_id res chain seq x y z
N MET A 1 -21.00 -5.81 22.34
CA MET A 1 -22.19 -4.97 22.07
C MET A 1 -22.03 -3.52 22.49
N GLU A 2 -21.97 -3.14 23.78
CA GLU A 2 -21.81 -1.71 24.14
C GLU A 2 -20.41 -1.16 23.81
N TYR A 3 -19.36 -1.97 24.00
CA TYR A 3 -17.99 -1.63 23.64
C TYR A 3 -17.84 -1.39 22.12
N ASP A 4 -18.29 -2.33 21.30
CA ASP A 4 -18.22 -2.21 19.82
C ASP A 4 -18.98 -0.98 19.31
N ARG A 5 -20.10 -0.62 19.95
CA ARG A 5 -20.85 0.59 19.61
C ARG A 5 -20.02 1.85 19.86
N LYS A 6 -19.37 1.96 21.03
CA LYS A 6 -18.52 3.12 21.37
C LYS A 6 -17.31 3.25 20.44
N VAL A 7 -16.71 2.12 20.06
CA VAL A 7 -15.61 2.11 19.08
C VAL A 7 -16.08 2.61 17.71
N ARG A 8 -17.24 2.14 17.25
CA ARG A 8 -17.84 2.59 15.98
C ARG A 8 -18.18 4.08 16.00
N GLU A 9 -18.85 4.54 17.06
CA GLU A 9 -19.17 5.97 17.26
C GLU A 9 -17.89 6.82 17.23
N SER A 10 -16.85 6.41 17.96
CA SER A 10 -15.57 7.14 17.98
C SER A 10 -14.87 7.18 16.61
N LEU A 11 -14.90 6.09 15.84
CA LEU A 11 -14.34 6.07 14.48
C LEU A 11 -15.15 6.94 13.53
N THR A 12 -16.48 6.94 13.63
CA THR A 12 -17.36 7.81 12.86
C THR A 12 -17.07 9.28 13.16
N ASP A 13 -17.03 9.67 14.44
CA ASP A 13 -16.73 11.05 14.84
C ASP A 13 -15.34 11.50 14.34
N PHE A 14 -14.36 10.59 14.35
CA PHE A 14 -13.01 10.87 13.86
C PHE A 14 -12.97 11.18 12.36
N VAL A 15 -13.66 10.39 11.52
CA VAL A 15 -13.67 10.61 10.06
C VAL A 15 -14.51 11.81 9.64
N GLU A 16 -15.40 12.30 10.52
CA GLU A 16 -16.22 13.50 10.30
C GLU A 16 -15.52 14.80 10.74
N LEU A 17 -14.31 14.73 11.29
CA LEU A 17 -13.58 15.91 11.72
C LEU A 17 -13.40 16.92 10.59
N GLU A 18 -13.85 18.14 10.84
CA GLU A 18 -13.58 19.28 9.95
C GLU A 18 -12.19 19.86 10.24
N GLY A 19 -11.41 20.09 9.19
CA GLY A 19 -10.07 20.68 9.29
C GLY A 19 -8.95 19.64 9.33
N ALA A 20 -7.75 20.08 9.73
CA ALA A 20 -6.57 19.24 9.73
C ALA A 20 -6.64 18.21 10.87
N VAL A 21 -6.55 16.92 10.54
CA VAL A 21 -6.59 15.82 11.51
C VAL A 21 -5.21 15.36 11.94
N ALA A 22 -4.18 15.61 11.12
CA ALA A 22 -2.79 15.38 11.51
C ALA A 22 -1.87 16.39 10.82
N GLN A 23 -0.80 16.80 11.52
CA GLN A 23 0.23 17.69 11.00
C GLN A 23 1.55 16.93 10.83
N GLY A 24 2.19 17.06 9.67
CA GLY A 24 3.59 16.72 9.41
C GLY A 24 4.49 17.94 9.55
N ASP A 25 5.75 17.83 9.12
CA ASP A 25 6.73 18.92 9.23
C ASP A 25 6.41 20.09 8.27
N SER A 26 5.79 19.81 7.13
CA SER A 26 5.38 20.81 6.11
C SER A 26 4.04 20.45 5.43
N GLU A 27 3.30 19.48 5.96
CA GLU A 27 2.09 18.95 5.34
C GLU A 27 0.97 18.82 6.38
N GLU A 28 -0.27 19.03 5.96
CA GLU A 28 -1.44 18.84 6.80
C GLU A 28 -2.37 17.81 6.16
N TRP A 29 -2.93 16.93 6.99
CA TRP A 29 -3.77 15.82 6.55
C TRP A 29 -5.23 16.08 6.86
N TYR A 30 -6.10 15.72 5.94
CA TYR A 30 -7.51 16.05 5.97
C TYR A 30 -8.35 14.85 5.53
N PHE A 31 -9.55 14.75 6.11
CA PHE A 31 -10.62 13.97 5.50
C PHE A 31 -11.39 14.82 4.50
N GLY A 32 -11.64 14.26 3.33
CA GLY A 32 -12.73 14.71 2.48
C GLY A 32 -14.06 14.22 3.05
N ARG A 33 -15.16 14.83 2.61
CA ARG A 33 -16.52 14.51 3.08
C ARG A 33 -16.76 12.98 3.07
N PRO A 34 -17.00 12.36 4.24
CA PRO A 34 -17.27 10.93 4.29
C PRO A 34 -18.70 10.61 3.83
N GLU A 35 -18.87 9.38 3.36
CA GLU A 35 -20.17 8.80 3.07
C GLU A 35 -20.34 7.51 3.87
N PHE A 36 -21.51 7.34 4.48
CA PHE A 36 -21.81 6.20 5.34
C PHE A 36 -22.80 5.27 4.67
N ASP A 37 -22.58 3.96 4.77
CA ASP A 37 -23.51 2.94 4.30
C ASP A 37 -23.47 1.69 5.20
N ALA A 38 -24.51 1.49 6.00
CA ALA A 38 -24.62 0.39 6.97
C ALA A 38 -23.37 0.23 7.88
N ASN A 39 -22.50 -0.75 7.59
CA ASN A 39 -21.26 -1.03 8.33
C ASN A 39 -20.00 -0.46 7.64
N MET A 40 -20.17 0.34 6.59
CA MET A 40 -19.10 0.87 5.76
C MET A 40 -18.99 2.39 5.87
N ILE A 41 -17.75 2.87 5.94
CA ILE A 41 -17.41 4.29 5.84
C ILE A 41 -16.56 4.47 4.60
N TYR A 42 -16.95 5.38 3.70
CA TYR A 42 -16.19 5.73 2.51
C TYR A 42 -15.71 7.16 2.62
N GLY A 43 -14.52 7.44 2.10
CA GLY A 43 -14.02 8.81 2.11
C GLY A 43 -12.78 9.02 1.28
N LYS A 44 -12.25 10.22 1.42
CA LYS A 44 -10.95 10.63 0.90
C LYS A 44 -10.08 10.97 2.08
N PHE A 45 -8.85 10.47 2.12
CA PHE A 45 -7.87 10.86 3.11
C PHE A 45 -6.60 11.29 2.39
N GLY A 46 -6.20 12.53 2.62
CA GLY A 46 -5.17 13.14 1.81
C GLY A 46 -4.42 14.22 2.53
N LYS A 47 -3.32 14.62 1.90
CA LYS A 47 -2.48 15.71 2.38
C LYS A 47 -2.64 16.93 1.50
N VAL A 48 -2.57 18.08 2.14
CA VAL A 48 -2.51 19.38 1.52
C VAL A 48 -1.12 19.95 1.77
N TYR A 49 -0.49 20.39 0.69
CA TYR A 49 0.79 21.06 0.72
C TYR A 49 0.55 22.57 0.77
N ALA A 50 1.39 23.27 1.52
CA ALA A 50 1.57 24.69 1.28
C ALA A 50 2.78 24.79 0.34
N ASP A 51 2.56 24.99 -0.96
CA ASP A 51 3.67 25.37 -1.83
C ASP A 51 4.13 26.77 -1.43
N GLU A 52 5.45 26.97 -1.43
CA GLU A 52 5.99 28.31 -1.29
C GLU A 52 5.45 29.18 -2.44
N PRO A 53 4.99 30.41 -2.18
CA PRO A 53 4.29 31.23 -3.16
C PRO A 53 5.19 31.72 -4.32
N LEU A 54 6.44 31.27 -4.40
CA LEU A 54 7.42 31.70 -5.39
C LEU A 54 7.05 31.18 -6.79
N THR A 55 6.39 32.02 -7.57
CA THR A 55 6.10 31.78 -8.99
C THR A 55 7.07 32.60 -9.85
N TYR A 56 7.51 32.06 -10.97
CA TYR A 56 8.33 32.81 -11.93
C TYR A 56 7.44 33.75 -12.74
N ASP A 57 7.68 35.06 -12.63
CA ASP A 57 7.01 36.09 -13.40
C ASP A 57 7.77 36.31 -14.73
N ASP A 58 7.20 35.88 -15.85
CA ASP A 58 7.81 36.02 -17.18
C ASP A 58 7.94 37.48 -17.67
N GLU A 59 7.15 38.41 -17.11
CA GLU A 59 7.22 39.84 -17.47
C GLU A 59 8.37 40.54 -16.74
N ILE A 60 8.62 40.19 -15.48
CA ILE A 60 9.70 40.73 -14.65
C ILE A 60 11.00 39.93 -14.80
N GLY A 61 10.89 38.65 -15.17
CA GLY A 61 12.00 37.71 -15.29
C GLY A 61 12.60 37.33 -13.93
N ASP A 62 11.77 37.23 -12.89
CA ASP A 62 12.20 36.92 -11.52
C ASP A 62 11.17 36.04 -10.79
N PHE A 63 11.57 35.41 -9.69
CA PHE A 63 10.65 34.70 -8.81
C PHE A 63 9.95 35.72 -7.89
N VAL A 64 8.62 35.76 -7.95
CA VAL A 64 7.79 36.64 -7.12
C VAL A 64 7.02 35.81 -6.10
N GLU A 65 6.91 36.31 -4.87
CA GLU A 65 6.00 35.76 -3.87
C GLU A 65 4.56 36.11 -4.29
N GLY A 66 3.77 35.10 -4.66
CA GLY A 66 2.33 35.19 -4.85
C GLY A 66 1.59 35.48 -3.54
N ASP A 67 0.39 36.07 -3.66
CA ASP A 67 -0.40 36.52 -2.50
C ASP A 67 -0.99 35.36 -1.66
N GLU A 68 -1.06 34.14 -2.21
CA GLU A 68 -1.54 32.95 -1.48
C GLU A 68 -0.70 31.72 -1.82
N PRO A 69 -0.33 30.87 -0.84
CA PRO A 69 0.32 29.61 -1.11
C PRO A 69 -0.60 28.73 -1.96
N ASN A 70 -0.09 28.22 -3.09
CA ASN A 70 -0.82 27.22 -3.86
C ASN A 70 -1.00 25.98 -2.98
N LYS A 71 -2.26 25.58 -2.78
CA LYS A 71 -2.61 24.38 -2.03
C LYS A 71 -2.87 23.25 -3.01
N GLU A 72 -1.82 22.52 -3.37
CA GLU A 72 -1.99 21.22 -4.00
C GLU A 72 -2.48 20.19 -2.97
N ALA A 73 -3.37 19.31 -3.39
CA ALA A 73 -3.89 18.24 -2.53
C ALA A 73 -3.82 16.90 -3.25
N ASP A 74 -3.24 15.91 -2.57
CA ASP A 74 -3.21 14.53 -3.01
C ASP A 74 -3.96 13.67 -2.00
N TYR A 75 -4.83 12.78 -2.49
CA TYR A 75 -5.66 11.95 -1.63
C TYR A 75 -5.70 10.50 -2.08
N SER A 76 -5.94 9.65 -1.10
CA SER A 76 -6.33 8.26 -1.25
C SER A 76 -7.84 8.16 -1.05
N LEU A 77 -8.51 7.35 -1.87
CA LEU A 77 -9.86 6.90 -1.55
C LEU A 77 -9.75 5.77 -0.54
N PHE A 78 -10.61 5.77 0.47
CA PHE A 78 -10.65 4.70 1.45
C PHE A 78 -12.07 4.20 1.70
N ALA A 79 -12.13 2.95 2.16
CA ALA A 79 -13.31 2.32 2.74
C ALA A 79 -12.92 1.64 4.06
N ILE A 80 -13.70 1.86 5.12
CA ILE A 80 -13.56 1.17 6.40
C ILE A 80 -14.76 0.25 6.56
N ASP A 81 -14.50 -1.05 6.68
CA ASP A 81 -15.47 -2.07 7.03
C ASP A 81 -15.43 -2.30 8.55
N LEU A 82 -16.46 -1.80 9.23
CA LEU A 82 -16.62 -1.89 10.68
C LEU A 82 -17.08 -3.27 11.17
N GLU A 83 -17.50 -4.14 10.25
CA GLU A 83 -17.87 -5.52 10.58
C GLU A 83 -16.63 -6.41 10.59
N ASN A 84 -15.78 -6.29 9.57
CA ASN A 84 -14.56 -7.08 9.41
C ASN A 84 -13.30 -6.42 10.00
N ASN A 85 -13.40 -5.19 10.52
CA ASN A 85 -12.28 -4.36 10.99
C ASN A 85 -11.19 -4.16 9.90
N LEU A 86 -11.63 -3.97 8.66
CA LEU A 86 -10.77 -3.79 7.50
C LEU A 86 -10.72 -2.32 7.08
N VAL A 87 -9.54 -1.86 6.70
CA VAL A 87 -9.35 -0.58 6.01
C VAL A 87 -8.77 -0.87 4.64
N ILE A 88 -9.53 -0.52 3.61
CA ILE A 88 -9.13 -0.60 2.20
C ILE A 88 -8.84 0.83 1.75
N PHE A 89 -7.74 1.03 1.04
CA PHE A 89 -7.38 2.35 0.54
C PHE A 89 -6.63 2.25 -0.78
N SER A 90 -6.80 3.24 -1.66
CA SER A 90 -6.01 3.36 -2.88
C SER A 90 -4.63 3.94 -2.57
N SER A 91 -3.58 3.40 -3.16
CA SER A 91 -2.24 3.99 -3.02
C SER A 91 -1.98 4.89 -4.21
N THR A 92 -1.62 6.15 -3.96
CA THR A 92 -1.14 7.06 -5.01
C THR A 92 0.35 7.31 -4.85
N TYR A 93 1.00 7.91 -5.85
CA TYR A 93 2.44 8.22 -5.78
C TYR A 93 2.82 9.01 -4.51
N ARG A 94 1.95 9.96 -4.11
CA ARG A 94 2.18 10.88 -2.98
C ARG A 94 1.51 10.41 -1.68
N VAL A 95 0.44 9.61 -1.74
CA VAL A 95 -0.22 8.99 -0.57
C VAL A 95 -0.02 7.48 -0.61
N ARG A 96 1.18 7.05 -0.18
CA ARG A 96 1.55 5.63 -0.07
C ARG A 96 1.02 5.02 1.23
N HIS A 97 0.94 3.69 1.28
CA HIS A 97 0.44 2.92 2.45
C HIS A 97 1.12 3.33 3.77
N ARG A 98 2.45 3.56 3.79
CA ARG A 98 3.17 3.99 5.01
C ARG A 98 2.69 5.35 5.52
N ASN A 99 2.45 6.30 4.61
CA ASN A 99 1.97 7.63 4.98
C ASN A 99 0.52 7.57 5.41
N PHE A 100 -0.32 6.89 4.63
CA PHE A 100 -1.73 6.69 4.97
C PHE A 100 -1.90 6.13 6.39
N THR A 101 -1.26 5.00 6.68
CA THR A 101 -1.37 4.33 7.99
C THR A 101 -0.78 5.17 9.13
N LYS A 102 0.39 5.78 8.92
CA LYS A 102 1.04 6.66 9.90
C LYS A 102 0.13 7.82 10.30
N TYR A 103 -0.41 8.54 9.32
CA TYR A 103 -1.17 9.76 9.59
C TYR A 103 -2.61 9.48 10.01
N LEU A 104 -3.22 8.39 9.56
CA LEU A 104 -4.52 7.95 10.08
C LEU A 104 -4.41 7.62 11.58
N LYS A 105 -3.38 6.86 11.97
CA LYS A 105 -3.09 6.55 13.37
C LYS A 105 -2.79 7.80 14.18
N LYS A 106 -1.88 8.66 13.70
CA LYS A 106 -1.53 9.92 14.37
C LYS A 106 -2.75 10.80 14.57
N GLY A 107 -3.62 10.90 13.56
CA GLY A 107 -4.85 11.68 13.65
C GLY A 107 -5.80 11.13 14.70
N TYR A 108 -6.01 9.82 14.73
CA TYR A 108 -6.90 9.19 15.72
C TYR A 108 -6.37 9.32 17.15
N ASP A 109 -5.07 9.09 17.35
CA ASP A 109 -4.42 9.24 18.65
C ASP A 109 -4.53 10.71 19.14
N SER A 110 -4.40 11.68 18.23
CA SER A 110 -4.56 13.11 18.54
C SER A 110 -6.01 13.47 18.87
N PHE A 111 -6.97 12.96 18.10
CA PHE A 111 -8.41 13.16 18.30
C PHE A 111 -8.88 12.68 19.68
N THR A 112 -8.37 11.53 20.12
CA THR A 112 -8.73 10.93 21.42
C THR A 112 -7.88 11.45 22.58
N GLY A 113 -6.95 12.38 22.34
CA GLY A 113 -6.01 12.86 23.36
C GLY A 113 -5.08 11.76 23.91
N GLY A 114 -4.92 10.65 23.19
CA GLY A 114 -4.16 9.48 23.59
C GLY A 114 -4.90 8.50 24.51
N ASP A 115 -6.19 8.74 24.83
CA ASP A 115 -6.99 7.84 25.66
C ASP A 115 -7.36 6.54 24.94
N ALA A 116 -7.36 6.56 23.61
CA ALA A 116 -7.52 5.40 22.76
C ALA A 116 -6.51 5.42 21.61
N SER A 117 -6.27 4.26 21.00
CA SER A 117 -5.40 4.17 19.83
C SER A 117 -5.93 3.15 18.84
N ILE A 118 -5.67 3.36 17.56
CA ILE A 118 -5.91 2.35 16.53
C ILE A 118 -4.64 1.55 16.27
N HIS A 119 -4.81 0.24 16.17
CA HIS A 119 -3.77 -0.66 15.71
C HIS A 119 -4.08 -1.04 14.26
N LEU A 120 -3.25 -0.56 13.34
CA LEU A 120 -3.34 -0.88 11.92
C LEU A 120 -2.23 -1.87 11.59
N GLU A 121 -2.63 -3.07 11.20
CA GLU A 121 -1.73 -4.10 10.68
C GLU A 121 -1.98 -4.24 9.18
N LEU A 122 -0.91 -4.17 8.37
CA LEU A 122 -1.03 -4.41 6.94
C LEU A 122 -1.30 -5.89 6.73
N VAL A 123 -2.43 -6.20 6.11
CA VAL A 123 -2.73 -7.56 5.64
C VAL A 123 -1.72 -7.89 4.54
N ARG A 124 -1.06 -9.05 4.63
CA ARG A 124 0.01 -9.46 3.70
C ARG A 124 -0.38 -10.73 2.95
N ASN A 125 0.17 -10.89 1.76
CA ASN A 125 0.14 -12.17 1.07
C ASN A 125 0.98 -13.19 1.85
N LYS A 126 0.39 -14.35 2.16
CA LYS A 126 1.09 -15.45 2.84
C LYS A 126 1.69 -16.46 1.88
N GLU A 127 1.38 -16.37 0.59
CA GLU A 127 1.93 -17.29 -0.39
C GLU A 127 3.41 -16.96 -0.63
N GLY A 128 4.26 -17.95 -0.40
CA GLY A 128 5.68 -17.84 -0.69
C GLY A 128 5.89 -17.73 -2.20
N VAL A 129 6.87 -16.93 -2.62
CA VAL A 129 7.17 -16.72 -4.05
C VAL A 129 7.38 -18.03 -4.79
N GLU A 130 8.11 -18.96 -4.20
CA GLU A 130 8.35 -20.29 -4.80
C GLU A 130 7.04 -21.03 -5.08
N THR A 131 6.05 -20.92 -4.17
CA THR A 131 4.73 -21.51 -4.38
C THR A 131 4.00 -20.83 -5.54
N VAL A 132 4.10 -19.51 -5.66
CA VAL A 132 3.43 -18.76 -6.72
C VAL A 132 4.03 -19.08 -8.10
N ILE A 133 5.35 -19.05 -8.22
CA ILE A 133 6.04 -19.33 -9.49
C ILE A 133 5.79 -20.77 -9.96
N GLN A 134 5.72 -21.73 -9.04
CA GLN A 134 5.55 -23.15 -9.39
C GLN A 134 4.12 -23.53 -9.75
N ASN A 135 3.12 -22.85 -9.17
CA ASN A 135 1.72 -23.31 -9.27
C ASN A 135 0.84 -22.38 -10.10
N TYR A 136 1.24 -21.13 -10.34
CA TYR A 136 0.39 -20.13 -10.98
C TYR A 136 1.04 -19.48 -12.20
N PRO A 137 0.26 -19.13 -13.24
CA PRO A 137 0.75 -18.31 -14.34
C PRO A 137 1.19 -16.92 -13.86
N VAL A 138 2.47 -16.61 -14.01
CA VAL A 138 3.04 -15.29 -13.67
C VAL A 138 2.97 -14.35 -14.87
N HIS A 139 2.40 -13.16 -14.69
CA HIS A 139 2.18 -12.17 -15.74
C HIS A 139 3.14 -10.99 -15.70
N LYS A 140 3.60 -10.62 -14.51
CA LYS A 140 4.53 -9.52 -14.29
C LYS A 140 5.48 -9.82 -13.15
N ILE A 141 6.74 -9.47 -13.33
CA ILE A 141 7.74 -9.47 -12.27
C ILE A 141 8.47 -8.13 -12.30
N HIS A 142 8.49 -7.47 -11.16
CA HIS A 142 9.33 -6.33 -10.89
C HIS A 142 10.24 -6.66 -9.70
N ALA A 143 11.55 -6.51 -9.86
CA ALA A 143 12.51 -6.72 -8.79
C ALA A 143 13.62 -5.69 -8.87
N GLU A 144 13.93 -5.07 -7.74
CA GLU A 144 15.09 -4.21 -7.55
C GLU A 144 16.14 -4.94 -6.72
N LEU A 145 17.27 -5.25 -7.35
CA LEU A 145 18.40 -5.92 -6.71
C LEU A 145 19.54 -4.93 -6.48
N VAL A 146 20.15 -4.99 -5.29
CA VAL A 146 21.34 -4.22 -4.92
C VAL A 146 22.50 -5.19 -4.67
N PRO A 147 23.72 -4.92 -5.18
CA PRO A 147 24.89 -5.73 -4.90
C PRO A 147 25.17 -5.76 -3.39
N SER A 148 25.38 -6.94 -2.81
CA SER A 148 25.72 -7.04 -1.39
C SER A 148 27.11 -6.44 -1.12
N ASN A 149 27.23 -5.79 0.04
CA ASN A 149 28.52 -5.32 0.53
C ASN A 149 28.59 -5.48 2.07
N PRO A 150 29.37 -6.42 2.64
CA PRO A 150 29.89 -7.68 2.10
C PRO A 150 29.11 -8.91 2.61
N SER A 151 29.06 -10.04 1.88
CA SER A 151 28.75 -11.36 2.51
C SER A 151 29.26 -12.60 1.76
N PRO A 152 29.46 -13.73 2.48
CA PRO A 152 30.33 -14.85 2.10
C PRO A 152 29.57 -16.08 1.56
N ASP A 153 28.48 -15.90 0.80
CA ASP A 153 27.76 -17.05 0.25
C ASP A 153 28.29 -17.43 -1.14
N GLU A 154 28.96 -18.59 -1.20
CA GLU A 154 29.59 -19.17 -2.40
C GLU A 154 28.58 -19.38 -3.56
N GLU A 155 27.28 -19.48 -3.28
CA GLU A 155 26.24 -19.72 -4.28
C GLU A 155 25.97 -18.51 -5.20
N TRP A 156 26.43 -17.30 -4.84
CA TRP A 156 26.02 -16.05 -5.51
C TRP A 156 27.19 -15.24 -6.09
N GLU A 157 28.40 -15.79 -6.06
CA GLU A 157 29.63 -15.13 -6.49
C GLU A 157 29.60 -14.75 -7.99
N GLU A 158 29.08 -15.64 -8.86
CA GLU A 158 29.01 -15.41 -10.32
C GLU A 158 28.11 -14.22 -10.70
N LEU A 159 27.05 -13.97 -9.94
CA LEU A 159 26.11 -12.89 -10.20
C LEU A 159 26.51 -11.59 -9.52
N ASP A 160 27.11 -11.64 -8.32
CA ASP A 160 27.73 -10.48 -7.67
C ASP A 160 28.92 -9.97 -8.51
N GLU A 161 29.69 -10.87 -9.12
CA GLU A 161 30.72 -10.54 -10.11
C GLU A 161 30.08 -9.93 -11.37
N SER A 162 29.04 -10.55 -11.94
CA SER A 162 28.34 -10.00 -13.12
C SER A 162 27.73 -8.60 -12.87
N LEU A 163 27.10 -8.37 -11.71
CA LEU A 163 26.52 -7.07 -11.34
C LEU A 163 27.59 -6.00 -11.11
N ARG A 164 28.71 -6.36 -10.48
CA ARG A 164 29.86 -5.47 -10.27
C ARG A 164 30.60 -5.18 -11.57
N GLU A 165 30.74 -6.16 -12.46
CA GLU A 165 31.32 -6.00 -13.80
C GLU A 165 30.47 -5.06 -14.68
N MET A 166 29.15 -5.06 -14.50
CA MET A 166 28.23 -4.13 -15.15
C MET A 166 28.30 -2.70 -14.59
N LEU A 167 29.05 -2.45 -13.51
CA LEU A 167 29.14 -1.16 -12.80
C LEU A 167 27.76 -0.59 -12.41
N ALA A 168 26.78 -1.46 -12.15
CA ALA A 168 25.42 -1.06 -11.84
C ALA A 168 25.23 -0.99 -10.31
N ASP A 169 24.85 0.19 -9.80
CA ASP A 169 24.51 0.36 -8.38
C ASP A 169 23.17 -0.31 -8.00
N LYS A 170 22.30 -0.52 -8.99
CA LYS A 170 20.99 -1.18 -8.89
C LYS A 170 20.67 -1.90 -10.19
N LEU A 171 20.07 -3.09 -10.11
CA LEU A 171 19.49 -3.79 -11.26
C LEU A 171 17.97 -3.86 -11.08
N GLY A 172 17.25 -3.12 -11.92
CA GLY A 172 15.80 -3.21 -12.05
C GLY A 172 15.43 -4.23 -13.11
N ILE A 173 14.84 -5.35 -12.72
CA ILE A 173 14.28 -6.34 -13.65
C ILE A 173 12.79 -6.06 -13.74
N THR A 174 12.32 -5.61 -14.90
CA THR A 174 10.89 -5.52 -15.20
C THR A 174 10.59 -6.43 -16.37
N ALA A 175 9.73 -7.43 -16.14
CA ALA A 175 9.19 -8.27 -17.20
C ALA A 175 7.68 -8.21 -17.16
N GLU A 176 7.07 -7.86 -18.29
CA GLU A 176 5.64 -7.73 -18.45
C GLU A 176 5.20 -8.50 -19.69
N GLN A 177 4.11 -9.25 -19.54
CA GLN A 177 3.52 -9.99 -20.63
C GLN A 177 2.75 -9.09 -21.61
N TYR A 178 2.88 -9.38 -22.91
CA TYR A 178 2.15 -8.68 -23.98
C TYR A 178 0.92 -9.44 -24.56
N ASN A 179 0.63 -10.71 -24.17
CA ASN A 179 -0.48 -11.56 -24.69
C ASN A 179 -1.02 -12.54 -23.61
N ASP A 180 -2.15 -13.25 -23.77
CA ASP A 180 -2.83 -14.05 -22.69
C ASP A 180 -2.18 -15.40 -22.25
N GLY A 181 -0.86 -15.51 -22.07
CA GLY A 181 -0.17 -16.81 -21.93
C GLY A 181 0.70 -17.10 -20.69
N GLY A 182 0.81 -16.19 -19.72
CA GLY A 182 1.93 -16.17 -18.75
C GLY A 182 3.30 -15.83 -19.38
N LEU A 183 4.23 -15.30 -18.59
CA LEU A 183 5.60 -15.03 -19.05
C LEU A 183 6.35 -16.34 -19.30
N ASP A 184 6.87 -16.54 -20.51
CA ASP A 184 7.72 -17.70 -20.87
C ASP A 184 9.19 -17.40 -20.49
N PHE A 185 9.49 -17.50 -19.20
CA PHE A 185 10.88 -17.55 -18.72
C PHE A 185 11.23 -18.98 -18.32
N SER A 186 12.52 -19.33 -18.35
CA SER A 186 12.96 -20.56 -17.69
C SER A 186 12.62 -20.45 -16.20
N GLU A 187 11.91 -21.44 -15.65
CA GLU A 187 11.55 -21.51 -14.21
C GLU A 187 12.76 -21.23 -13.30
N SER A 188 13.96 -21.61 -13.75
CA SER A 188 15.23 -21.36 -13.07
C SER A 188 15.56 -19.87 -12.89
N PHE A 189 15.25 -19.02 -13.88
CA PHE A 189 15.55 -17.59 -13.83
C PHE A 189 14.56 -16.85 -12.92
N LEU A 190 13.27 -17.18 -13.01
CA LEU A 190 12.26 -16.58 -12.13
C LEU A 190 12.48 -16.98 -10.68
N SER A 191 12.77 -18.26 -10.44
CA SER A 191 13.10 -18.75 -9.10
C SER A 191 14.36 -18.09 -8.56
N GLN A 192 15.39 -17.86 -9.39
CA GLN A 192 16.59 -17.12 -8.97
C GLN A 192 16.28 -15.66 -8.61
N VAL A 193 15.57 -14.92 -9.46
CA VAL A 193 15.20 -13.52 -9.19
C VAL A 193 14.33 -13.43 -7.93
N ALA A 194 13.40 -14.36 -7.75
CA ALA A 194 12.57 -14.48 -6.55
C ALA A 194 13.37 -14.77 -5.28
N SER A 195 14.17 -15.83 -5.25
CA SER A 195 14.99 -16.22 -4.11
C SER A 195 15.97 -15.12 -3.72
N MET A 196 16.53 -14.42 -4.71
CA MET A 196 17.40 -13.27 -4.48
C MET A 196 16.65 -12.06 -3.93
N SER A 197 15.45 -11.79 -4.45
CA SER A 197 14.63 -10.68 -3.96
C SER A 197 14.10 -10.91 -2.54
N GLN A 198 13.97 -12.17 -2.13
CA GLN A 198 13.67 -12.57 -0.74
C GLN A 198 14.89 -12.55 0.19
N SER A 199 16.10 -12.42 -0.37
CA SER A 199 17.36 -12.38 0.39
C SER A 199 17.76 -10.93 0.73
N LYS A 200 18.93 -10.73 1.35
CA LYS A 200 19.47 -9.40 1.66
C LYS A 200 19.83 -8.55 0.42
N TYR A 201 19.63 -9.08 -0.78
CA TYR A 201 19.91 -8.44 -2.06
C TYR A 201 18.69 -7.76 -2.69
N GLY A 202 17.46 -8.08 -2.26
CA GLY A 202 16.24 -7.42 -2.74
C GLY A 202 15.95 -6.15 -1.96
N GLU A 203 15.88 -5.00 -2.63
CA GLU A 203 15.33 -3.77 -2.04
C GLU A 203 13.80 -3.78 -2.11
N SER A 204 13.23 -4.27 -3.21
CA SER A 204 11.80 -4.47 -3.38
C SER A 204 11.54 -5.49 -4.49
N TRP A 205 10.43 -6.24 -4.39
CA TRP A 205 9.96 -7.09 -5.47
C TRP A 205 8.44 -7.20 -5.46
N GLU A 206 7.88 -7.41 -6.64
CA GLU A 206 6.46 -7.56 -6.93
C GLU A 206 6.29 -8.61 -8.03
N ILE A 207 5.38 -9.58 -7.82
CA ILE A 207 5.03 -10.60 -8.81
C ILE A 207 3.51 -10.63 -8.94
N THR A 208 3.02 -10.35 -10.14
CA THR A 208 1.60 -10.49 -10.49
C THR A 208 1.36 -11.84 -11.13
N TYR A 209 0.40 -12.61 -10.62
CA TYR A 209 0.04 -13.96 -11.09
C TYR A 209 -1.48 -14.13 -11.17
N SER A 210 -1.97 -15.14 -11.90
CA SER A 210 -3.40 -15.51 -11.87
C SER A 210 -3.61 -16.76 -11.02
N ASP A 211 -4.58 -16.75 -10.13
CA ASP A 211 -4.92 -17.95 -9.34
C ASP A 211 -5.76 -18.97 -10.14
N ASP A 212 -6.15 -20.07 -9.49
CA ASP A 212 -6.95 -21.15 -10.11
C ASP A 212 -8.32 -20.66 -10.65
N ASP A 213 -8.82 -19.54 -10.12
CA ASP A 213 -10.08 -18.91 -10.55
C ASP A 213 -9.86 -17.88 -11.67
N GLY A 214 -8.61 -17.66 -12.10
CA GLY A 214 -8.23 -16.70 -13.13
C GLY A 214 -8.21 -15.25 -12.65
N GLU A 215 -8.20 -15.01 -11.33
CA GLU A 215 -8.07 -13.66 -10.78
C GLU A 215 -6.60 -13.25 -10.62
N PHE A 216 -6.28 -12.02 -11.04
CA PHE A 216 -4.95 -11.45 -10.83
C PHE A 216 -4.69 -11.16 -9.35
N LYS A 217 -3.58 -11.69 -8.84
CA LYS A 217 -3.03 -11.49 -7.51
C LYS A 217 -1.63 -10.93 -7.61
N VAL A 218 -1.22 -10.20 -6.58
CA VAL A 218 0.13 -9.63 -6.47
C VAL A 218 0.75 -10.13 -5.18
N ILE A 219 1.93 -10.73 -5.24
CA ILE A 219 2.79 -10.94 -4.07
C ILE A 219 3.97 -9.99 -4.14
N SER A 220 4.45 -9.50 -3.01
CA SER A 220 5.52 -8.51 -2.94
C SER A 220 6.36 -8.72 -1.68
N SER A 221 7.51 -8.05 -1.61
CA SER A 221 8.41 -8.09 -0.45
C SER A 221 7.67 -7.82 0.87
N ASP A 222 8.21 -8.35 1.98
CA ASP A 222 7.60 -8.42 3.32
C ASP A 222 7.00 -7.11 3.89
N ASP A 223 7.24 -5.96 3.25
CA ASP A 223 6.79 -4.65 3.67
C ASP A 223 5.49 -4.16 3.00
N ASP A 224 5.03 -4.80 1.93
CA ASP A 224 3.89 -4.32 1.14
C ASP A 224 2.57 -5.02 1.50
N PRO A 225 1.45 -4.28 1.59
CA PRO A 225 0.14 -4.87 1.86
C PRO A 225 -0.38 -5.67 0.66
N ALA A 226 -1.28 -6.61 0.93
CA ALA A 226 -2.08 -7.28 -0.09
C ALA A 226 -2.79 -6.22 -0.94
N SER A 227 -2.46 -6.21 -2.23
CA SER A 227 -2.90 -5.22 -3.20
C SER A 227 -3.54 -5.91 -4.39
N LYS A 228 -4.44 -5.19 -5.08
CA LYS A 228 -5.07 -5.60 -6.33
C LYS A 228 -5.13 -4.38 -7.23
N VAL A 229 -4.67 -4.52 -8.47
CA VAL A 229 -4.84 -3.50 -9.51
C VAL A 229 -6.23 -3.66 -10.12
N ILE A 230 -6.91 -2.55 -10.35
CA ILE A 230 -8.24 -2.50 -10.95
C ILE A 230 -8.16 -1.68 -12.23
N ASP A 231 -8.65 -2.25 -13.34
CA ASP A 231 -8.50 -1.67 -14.68
C ASP A 231 -9.13 -0.27 -14.80
N GLU A 232 -10.26 -0.07 -14.11
CA GLU A 232 -10.93 1.23 -13.99
C GLU A 232 -10.75 1.76 -12.57
N GLU A 233 -9.66 2.50 -12.34
CA GLU A 233 -9.39 3.12 -11.03
C GLU A 233 -10.52 4.08 -10.63
N PRO A 234 -11.16 3.88 -9.46
CA PRO A 234 -12.19 4.77 -8.98
C PRO A 234 -11.57 6.12 -8.65
N THR A 235 -12.16 7.19 -9.17
CA THR A 235 -11.76 8.58 -8.85
C THR A 235 -12.71 9.24 -7.86
N THR A 236 -13.78 8.55 -7.48
CA THR A 236 -14.84 9.03 -6.57
C THR A 236 -15.22 7.95 -5.55
N THR A 237 -15.80 8.38 -4.43
CA THR A 237 -16.41 7.51 -3.41
C THR A 237 -17.52 6.63 -3.99
N GLY A 238 -18.34 7.19 -4.88
CA GLY A 238 -19.37 6.43 -5.62
C GLY A 238 -18.78 5.36 -6.54
N GLY A 239 -17.66 5.66 -7.21
CA GLY A 239 -16.90 4.67 -7.97
C GLY A 239 -16.35 3.56 -7.08
N LEU A 240 -15.70 3.91 -5.95
CA LEU A 240 -15.20 2.93 -5.00
C LEU A 240 -16.31 1.99 -4.50
N LYS A 241 -17.49 2.53 -4.18
CA LYS A 241 -18.67 1.75 -3.78
C LYS A 241 -19.10 0.72 -4.83
N ALA A 242 -18.98 1.03 -6.13
CA ALA A 242 -19.33 0.10 -7.19
C ALA A 242 -18.39 -1.12 -7.26
N HIS A 243 -17.15 -0.98 -6.80
CA HIS A 243 -16.13 -2.04 -6.83
C HIS A 243 -15.87 -2.70 -5.47
N ILE A 244 -16.44 -2.16 -4.38
CA ILE A 244 -16.05 -2.53 -3.02
C ILE A 244 -16.33 -3.99 -2.67
N GLU A 245 -17.40 -4.58 -3.19
CA GLU A 245 -17.76 -5.98 -2.91
C GLU A 245 -16.68 -6.96 -3.41
N GLY A 246 -16.15 -6.72 -4.61
CA GLY A 246 -15.05 -7.52 -5.16
C GLY A 246 -13.73 -7.30 -4.41
N ILE A 247 -13.44 -6.05 -4.00
CA ILE A 247 -12.22 -5.73 -3.26
C ILE A 247 -12.26 -6.31 -1.84
N LEU A 248 -13.42 -6.24 -1.16
CA LEU A 248 -13.63 -6.85 0.16
C LEU A 248 -13.48 -8.36 0.09
N SER A 249 -14.14 -9.00 -0.88
CA SER A 249 -14.05 -10.45 -1.07
C SER A 249 -12.60 -10.89 -1.22
N TYR A 250 -11.81 -10.16 -2.04
CA TYR A 250 -10.37 -10.38 -2.17
C TYR A 250 -9.62 -10.20 -0.84
N GLY A 251 -9.81 -9.08 -0.15
CA GLY A 251 -9.15 -8.79 1.12
C GLY A 251 -9.42 -9.84 2.20
N LEU A 252 -10.65 -10.36 2.26
CA LEU A 252 -11.06 -11.39 3.22
C LEU A 252 -10.32 -12.73 3.02
N THR A 253 -9.93 -13.07 1.79
CA THR A 253 -9.15 -14.30 1.51
C THR A 253 -7.80 -14.33 2.28
N PHE A 254 -7.25 -13.16 2.59
CA PHE A 254 -6.00 -13.04 3.34
C PHE A 254 -6.18 -13.03 4.86
N LEU A 255 -7.38 -12.70 5.34
CA LEU A 255 -7.71 -12.73 6.76
C LEU A 255 -8.00 -14.15 7.25
N ASP A 256 -8.71 -14.96 6.48
CA ASP A 256 -9.06 -16.34 6.84
C ASP A 256 -7.83 -17.26 6.96
N SER A 257 -6.70 -16.87 6.35
CA SER A 257 -5.43 -17.59 6.45
C SER A 257 -4.56 -17.13 7.64
N VAL A 258 -4.97 -16.13 8.43
CA VAL A 258 -4.24 -15.73 9.65
C VAL A 258 -4.69 -16.64 10.78
N PRO A 259 -3.82 -17.46 11.40
CA PRO A 259 -4.22 -18.18 12.60
C PRO A 259 -4.59 -17.14 13.64
N HIS A 260 -5.89 -17.01 13.94
CA HIS A 260 -6.34 -16.28 15.10
C HIS A 260 -5.58 -16.85 16.30
N LYS A 261 -4.60 -16.09 16.82
CA LYS A 261 -4.17 -16.28 18.19
C LYS A 261 -5.43 -16.08 19.00
N ALA A 262 -6.00 -17.20 19.45
CA ALA A 262 -7.05 -17.21 20.43
C ALA A 262 -6.59 -16.30 21.57
N SER A 263 -7.22 -15.13 21.68
CA SER A 263 -7.16 -14.33 22.88
C SER A 263 -7.98 -15.08 23.94
N SER A 264 -7.38 -16.15 24.46
CA SER A 264 -7.73 -16.70 25.75
C SER A 264 -7.11 -15.78 26.80
N ALA A 265 -7.85 -14.76 27.20
CA ALA A 265 -7.70 -14.15 28.51
C ALA A 265 -9.09 -13.83 29.05
N SER A 266 -9.85 -14.89 29.34
CA SER A 266 -10.76 -14.87 30.47
C SER A 266 -9.92 -14.65 31.73
N CYS A 267 -9.91 -13.41 32.22
CA CYS A 267 -9.57 -13.13 33.62
C CYS A 267 -10.82 -12.59 34.30
N PHE A 268 -11.16 -13.23 35.40
CA PHE A 268 -12.20 -12.84 36.37
C PHE A 268 -11.97 -11.44 36.93
#